data_AF-A0A918IQ78-F1
#
_entry.id   AF-A0A918IQ78-F1
#
_cell.length_a   1.000
_cell.length_b   1.000
_cell.length_c   1.000
_cell.angle_alpha   90.00
_cell.angle_beta   90.00
_cell.angle_gamma   90.00
#
_symmetry.space_group_name_H-M   'P 1'
#
loop_
_entity.id
_entity.type
_entity.pdbx_description
1 polymer ?
#
loop_
_entity_poly.entity_id
_entity_poly.type
_entity_poly.pdbx_seq_one_letter_code
_entity_poly.pdbx_strand_id
1 'polypeptide(L)'
;MKDIDEMMRASTEDFAYISERLKIIREELIEKDTGNKRSSAFSIKSITERFDMDYNTLVNVERGAISLTTIKLILYYYSLGYNPAWILSEDNEFIPKDNIGENVVYQADVQEEYRDLETAIVNALTEFKKKI
;
A
#
# COMPACT_ATOMS: atom_id res chain seq x y z
N MET A 1 -15.67 3.69 -17.74
CA MET A 1 -15.36 3.01 -16.47
C MET A 1 -16.49 2.01 -16.26
N LYS A 2 -16.19 0.70 -16.17
CA LYS A 2 -17.21 -0.33 -15.91
C LYS A 2 -17.74 -0.17 -14.48
N ASP A 3 -19.03 -0.45 -14.26
CA ASP A 3 -19.66 -0.36 -12.93
C ASP A 3 -19.15 -1.50 -12.01
N ILE A 4 -19.17 -1.33 -10.68
CA ILE A 4 -18.72 -2.36 -9.71
C ILE A 4 -19.52 -3.66 -9.90
N ASP A 5 -20.82 -3.55 -10.20
CA ASP A 5 -21.67 -4.69 -10.49
C ASP A 5 -21.32 -5.39 -11.81
N GLU A 6 -20.79 -4.65 -12.81
CA GLU A 6 -20.26 -5.24 -14.04
C GLU A 6 -18.91 -5.94 -13.79
N MET A 7 -18.06 -5.38 -12.92
CA MET A 7 -16.81 -6.02 -12.51
C MET A 7 -17.05 -7.33 -11.75
N MET A 8 -18.09 -7.38 -10.92
CA MET A 8 -18.47 -8.61 -10.20
C MET A 8 -19.11 -9.67 -11.11
N ARG A 9 -19.50 -9.32 -12.35
CA ARG A 9 -20.16 -10.20 -13.32
C ARG A 9 -19.30 -10.58 -14.53
N ALA A 10 -18.19 -9.89 -14.77
CA ALA A 10 -17.33 -10.21 -15.91
C ALA A 10 -16.55 -11.51 -15.67
N SER A 11 -16.07 -12.11 -16.77
CA SER A 11 -15.29 -13.35 -16.71
C SER A 11 -13.99 -13.14 -15.94
N THR A 12 -13.55 -14.19 -15.25
CA THR A 12 -12.28 -14.23 -14.49
C THR A 12 -11.06 -13.84 -15.34
N GLU A 13 -11.13 -14.06 -16.66
CA GLU A 13 -10.07 -13.75 -17.62
C GLU A 13 -9.91 -12.24 -17.83
N ASP A 14 -11.00 -11.47 -17.84
CA ASP A 14 -10.99 -10.02 -18.09
C ASP A 14 -10.30 -9.23 -16.97
N PHE A 15 -10.08 -9.83 -15.80
CA PHE A 15 -9.50 -9.16 -14.63
C PHE A 15 -8.29 -9.88 -14.03
N ALA A 16 -7.74 -10.87 -14.74
CA ALA A 16 -6.55 -11.60 -14.28
C ALA A 16 -5.38 -10.66 -13.97
N TYR A 17 -5.25 -9.57 -14.72
CA TYR A 17 -4.22 -8.54 -14.50
C TYR A 17 -4.34 -7.86 -13.12
N ILE A 18 -5.55 -7.69 -12.57
CA ILE A 18 -5.76 -7.10 -11.25
C ILE A 18 -5.15 -8.02 -10.19
N SER A 19 -5.50 -9.30 -10.25
CA SER A 19 -5.00 -10.34 -9.34
C SER A 19 -3.48 -10.47 -9.37
N GLU A 20 -2.90 -10.47 -10.57
CA GLU A 20 -1.45 -10.52 -10.74
C GLU A 20 -0.76 -9.30 -10.14
N ARG A 21 -1.31 -8.10 -10.36
CA ARG A 21 -0.77 -6.86 -9.79
C ARG A 21 -0.85 -6.81 -8.26
N LEU A 22 -1.95 -7.30 -7.68
CA LEU A 22 -2.08 -7.42 -6.23
C LEU A 22 -1.01 -8.36 -5.65
N LYS A 23 -0.77 -9.50 -6.32
CA LYS A 23 0.29 -10.43 -5.93
C LYS A 23 1.68 -9.79 -6.03
N ILE A 24 1.97 -9.09 -7.13
CA ILE A 24 3.24 -8.37 -7.32
C ILE A 24 3.48 -7.38 -6.17
N ILE A 25 2.48 -6.58 -5.82
CA ILE A 25 2.59 -5.62 -4.72
C ILE A 25 2.89 -6.34 -3.40
N ARG A 26 2.19 -7.45 -3.11
CA ARG A 26 2.45 -8.24 -1.90
C ARG A 26 3.89 -8.74 -1.85
N GLU A 27 4.39 -9.29 -2.95
CA GLU A 27 5.74 -9.85 -3.03
C GLU A 27 6.81 -8.77 -2.87
N GLU A 28 6.64 -7.60 -3.48
CA GLU A 28 7.51 -6.45 -3.27
C GLU A 28 7.54 -5.99 -1.81
N LEU A 29 6.39 -5.96 -1.14
CA LEU A 29 6.30 -5.59 0.27
C LEU A 29 7.01 -6.62 1.16
N ILE A 30 6.94 -7.91 0.84
CA ILE A 30 7.70 -8.97 1.54
C ILE A 30 9.22 -8.80 1.30
N GLU A 31 9.63 -8.36 0.11
CA GLU A 31 11.04 -8.10 -0.19
C GLU A 31 11.59 -6.87 0.52
N LYS A 32 10.77 -5.82 0.67
CA LYS A 32 11.11 -4.60 1.41
C LYS A 32 11.07 -4.80 2.93
N ASP A 33 10.35 -5.82 3.41
CA ASP A 33 10.30 -6.17 4.83
C ASP A 33 11.65 -6.74 5.29
N THR A 34 12.34 -6.01 6.17
CA THR A 34 13.69 -6.34 6.65
C THR A 34 13.72 -7.52 7.63
N GLY A 35 12.54 -8.05 8.00
CA GLY A 35 12.37 -9.21 8.88
C GLY A 35 12.44 -10.56 8.19
N ASN A 36 12.06 -11.62 8.92
CA ASN A 36 11.90 -12.95 8.36
C ASN A 36 10.69 -12.99 7.41
N LYS A 37 10.93 -13.27 6.12
CA LYS A 37 9.88 -13.34 5.08
C LYS A 37 8.69 -14.22 5.44
N ARG A 38 8.89 -15.30 6.22
CA ARG A 38 7.81 -16.20 6.66
C ARG A 38 6.89 -15.59 7.72
N SER A 39 7.38 -14.62 8.49
CA SER A 39 6.62 -13.89 9.49
C SER A 39 6.34 -12.45 9.06
N SER A 40 6.53 -12.14 7.78
CA SER A 40 6.27 -10.80 7.25
C SER A 40 4.83 -10.40 7.51
N ALA A 41 4.60 -9.13 7.82
CA ALA A 41 3.26 -8.55 7.92
C ALA A 41 2.46 -8.67 6.59
N PHE A 42 3.17 -8.89 5.48
CA PHE A 42 2.61 -9.03 4.14
C PHE A 42 2.54 -10.49 3.68
N SER A 43 2.85 -11.46 4.55
CA SER A 43 2.59 -12.87 4.24
C SER A 43 1.08 -13.13 4.07
N ILE A 44 0.71 -14.12 3.26
CA ILE A 44 -0.70 -14.49 3.06
C ILE A 44 -1.39 -14.73 4.40
N LYS A 45 -0.71 -15.44 5.32
CA LYS A 45 -1.21 -15.71 6.67
C LYS A 45 -1.49 -14.41 7.44
N SER A 46 -0.53 -13.50 7.49
CA SER A 46 -0.64 -12.24 8.23
C SER A 46 -1.75 -11.33 7.68
N ILE A 47 -1.89 -11.27 6.35
CA ILE A 47 -2.96 -10.52 5.68
C ILE A 47 -4.32 -11.16 6.00
N THR A 48 -4.42 -12.50 5.91
CA THR A 48 -5.68 -13.20 6.18
C THR A 48 -6.14 -13.04 7.62
N GLU A 49 -5.22 -13.05 8.58
CA GLU A 49 -5.50 -12.78 10.00
C GLU A 49 -5.91 -11.32 10.22
N ARG A 50 -5.24 -10.37 9.57
CA ARG A 50 -5.55 -8.93 9.68
C ARG A 50 -6.98 -8.60 9.23
N PHE A 51 -7.43 -9.23 8.15
CA PHE A 51 -8.72 -8.92 7.53
C PHE A 51 -9.84 -9.91 7.88
N ASP A 52 -9.59 -10.81 8.85
CA ASP A 52 -10.53 -11.86 9.27
C ASP A 52 -11.10 -12.63 8.06
N MET A 53 -10.20 -13.17 7.22
CA MET A 53 -10.56 -13.89 6.00
C MET A 53 -9.92 -15.27 5.92
N ASP A 54 -10.55 -16.19 5.19
CA ASP A 54 -9.98 -17.51 4.94
C ASP A 54 -8.73 -17.44 4.05
N TYR A 55 -7.75 -18.29 4.35
CA TYR A 55 -6.50 -18.38 3.61
C TYR A 55 -6.73 -18.60 2.10
N ASN A 56 -7.66 -19.50 1.75
CA ASN A 56 -7.95 -19.81 0.36
C ASN A 56 -8.64 -18.65 -0.36
N THR A 57 -9.32 -17.76 0.37
CA THR A 57 -9.92 -16.56 -0.22
C THR A 57 -8.84 -15.67 -0.81
N LEU A 58 -7.77 -15.38 -0.06
CA LEU A 58 -6.65 -14.58 -0.56
C LEU A 58 -5.90 -15.29 -1.70
N VAL A 59 -5.65 -16.59 -1.56
CA VAL A 59 -5.01 -17.39 -2.62
C VAL A 59 -5.82 -17.38 -3.92
N ASN A 60 -7.15 -17.49 -3.83
CA ASN A 60 -8.02 -17.46 -5.00
C ASN A 60 -8.05 -16.08 -5.64
N VAL A 61 -8.03 -15.01 -4.83
CA VAL A 61 -7.91 -13.64 -5.36
C VAL A 61 -6.62 -13.48 -6.14
N GLU A 62 -5.49 -13.97 -5.65
CA GLU A 62 -4.21 -13.91 -6.38
C GLU A 62 -4.15 -14.85 -7.60
N ARG A 63 -5.12 -15.75 -7.76
CA ARG A 63 -5.28 -16.64 -8.92
C ARG A 63 -6.30 -16.17 -9.95
N GLY A 64 -6.87 -14.97 -9.78
CA GLY A 64 -7.81 -14.37 -10.74
C GLY A 64 -9.23 -14.17 -10.20
N ALA A 65 -9.55 -14.66 -8.99
CA ALA A 65 -10.90 -14.47 -8.46
C ALA A 65 -11.14 -13.01 -8.07
N ILE A 66 -12.16 -12.39 -8.65
CA ILE A 66 -12.61 -11.05 -8.26
C ILE A 66 -13.71 -11.17 -7.22
N SER A 67 -13.52 -10.49 -6.09
CA SER A 67 -14.47 -10.48 -4.98
C SER A 67 -14.34 -9.20 -4.17
N LEU A 68 -15.16 -9.06 -3.13
CA LEU A 68 -15.02 -8.00 -2.14
C LEU A 68 -13.60 -7.93 -1.54
N THR A 69 -12.92 -9.08 -1.41
CA THR A 69 -11.54 -9.13 -0.93
C THR A 69 -10.57 -8.43 -1.88
N THR A 70 -10.79 -8.49 -3.19
CA THR A 70 -10.01 -7.75 -4.18
C THR A 70 -10.06 -6.25 -3.90
N ILE A 71 -11.25 -5.71 -3.63
CA ILE A 71 -11.44 -4.30 -3.29
C ILE A 71 -10.75 -3.96 -1.96
N LYS A 72 -10.88 -4.82 -0.94
CA LYS A 72 -10.18 -4.63 0.35
C LYS A 72 -8.67 -4.53 0.18
N LEU A 73 -8.08 -5.38 -0.66
CA LEU A 73 -6.64 -5.38 -0.92
C LEU A 73 -6.19 -4.12 -1.68
N ILE A 74 -6.98 -3.67 -2.66
CA ILE A 74 -6.69 -2.42 -3.38
C ILE A 74 -6.66 -1.24 -2.41
N LEU A 75 -7.68 -1.12 -1.54
CA LEU A 75 -7.73 -0.06 -0.52
C LEU A 75 -6.60 -0.18 0.50
N TYR A 76 -6.22 -1.42 0.86
CA TYR A 76 -5.09 -1.64 1.75
C TYR A 76 -3.77 -1.19 1.14
N TYR A 77 -3.49 -1.58 -0.11
CA TYR A 77 -2.25 -1.17 -0.78
C TYR A 77 -2.24 0.32 -1.11
N TYR A 78 -3.41 0.91 -1.36
CA TYR A 78 -3.55 2.35 -1.43
C TYR A 78 -3.05 3.06 -0.17
N SER A 79 -3.43 2.54 1.01
CA SER A 79 -2.92 3.06 2.31
C SER A 79 -1.41 2.87 2.51
N LEU A 80 -0.78 2.01 1.70
CA LEU A 80 0.67 1.79 1.68
C LEU A 80 1.38 2.57 0.56
N GLY A 81 0.67 3.46 -0.13
CA GLY A 81 1.22 4.32 -1.17
C GLY A 81 1.17 3.74 -2.59
N TYR A 82 0.44 2.65 -2.84
CA TYR A 82 0.28 2.11 -4.20
C TYR A 82 -0.91 2.75 -4.92
N ASN A 83 -0.75 3.00 -6.22
CA ASN A 83 -1.77 3.68 -7.04
C ASN A 83 -2.90 2.71 -7.47
N PRO A 84 -4.16 2.92 -7.05
CA PRO A 84 -5.29 2.07 -7.45
C PRO A 84 -5.51 2.07 -8.96
N ALA A 85 -5.24 3.19 -9.64
CA ALA A 85 -5.39 3.28 -11.09
C ALA A 85 -4.39 2.37 -11.81
N TRP A 86 -3.17 2.20 -11.26
CA TRP A 86 -2.18 1.27 -11.81
C TRP A 86 -2.63 -0.19 -11.68
N ILE A 87 -3.34 -0.51 -10.59
CA ILE A 87 -3.87 -1.85 -10.35
C ILE A 87 -5.06 -2.12 -11.28
N LEU A 88 -5.98 -1.18 -11.41
CA LEU A 88 -7.29 -1.37 -12.06
C LEU A 88 -7.30 -1.19 -13.58
N SER A 89 -6.35 -0.46 -14.16
CA SER A 89 -6.36 -0.14 -15.60
C SER A 89 -5.64 -1.21 -16.41
N GLU A 90 -6.30 -1.89 -17.35
CA GLU A 90 -5.67 -2.91 -18.20
C GLU A 90 -4.36 -2.39 -18.85
N ASP A 91 -4.43 -1.22 -19.48
CA ASP A 91 -3.27 -0.49 -20.03
C ASP A 91 -2.64 0.45 -18.98
N ASN A 92 -1.75 -0.07 -18.15
CA ASN A 92 -1.14 0.70 -17.05
C ASN A 92 0.29 1.20 -17.32
N GLU A 93 0.81 1.06 -18.54
CA GLU A 93 2.20 1.39 -18.90
C GLU A 93 2.60 2.83 -18.54
N PHE A 94 1.66 3.78 -18.67
CA PHE A 94 1.88 5.19 -18.38
C PHE A 94 1.35 5.64 -17.01
N ILE A 95 0.85 4.71 -16.20
CA ILE A 95 0.34 5.01 -14.87
C ILE A 95 1.47 4.76 -13.86
N PRO A 96 1.84 5.73 -13.01
CA PRO A 96 2.80 5.47 -11.95
C PRO A 96 2.27 4.41 -10.97
N LYS A 97 3.09 3.40 -10.68
CA LYS A 97 2.74 2.32 -9.75
C LYS A 97 2.57 2.79 -8.31
N ASP A 98 3.45 3.68 -7.88
CA ASP A 98 3.40 4.31 -6.57
C ASP A 98 2.72 5.66 -6.68
N ASN A 99 1.97 6.04 -5.65
CA ASN A 99 1.39 7.36 -5.51
C ASN A 99 2.49 8.35 -5.13
N ILE A 100 3.17 8.89 -6.15
CA ILE A 100 4.20 9.93 -5.98
C ILE A 100 3.61 11.21 -5.36
N GLY A 101 2.30 11.44 -5.50
CA GLY A 101 1.59 12.61 -4.97
C GLY A 101 0.72 12.38 -3.73
N GLU A 102 0.34 11.13 -3.41
CA GLU A 102 -0.56 10.80 -2.29
C GLU A 102 0.08 9.91 -1.23
N ASN A 103 1.42 9.77 -1.23
CA ASN A 103 2.11 9.49 0.03
C ASN A 103 1.95 10.73 0.91
N VAL A 104 0.79 10.79 1.57
CA VAL A 104 0.53 11.55 2.78
C VAL A 104 1.46 10.97 3.85
N VAL A 105 2.77 11.18 3.72
CA VAL A 105 3.51 11.56 4.93
C VAL A 105 2.74 12.79 5.36
N TYR A 106 1.92 12.68 6.41
CA TYR A 106 1.04 13.75 6.84
C TYR A 106 1.88 15.01 6.80
N GLN A 107 1.55 15.96 5.92
CA GLN A 107 2.32 17.21 5.84
C GLN A 107 2.37 17.86 7.23
N ALA A 108 1.36 17.60 8.06
CA ALA A 108 1.36 17.86 9.49
C ALA A 108 2.55 17.20 10.22
N ASP A 109 2.69 15.87 10.20
CA ASP A 109 3.76 15.14 10.88
C ASP A 109 5.16 15.59 10.40
N VAL A 110 5.36 15.80 9.10
CA VAL A 110 6.65 16.32 8.59
C VAL A 110 6.90 17.75 9.06
N GLN A 111 5.89 18.63 9.01
CA GLN A 111 6.03 20.00 9.49
C GLN A 111 6.24 20.07 11.01
N GLU A 112 5.65 19.14 11.77
CA GLU A 112 5.83 19.01 13.20
C GLU A 112 7.25 18.55 13.52
N GLU A 113 7.75 17.49 12.87
CA GLU A 113 9.14 17.04 13.01
C GLU A 113 10.17 18.12 12.61
N TYR A 114 9.89 18.89 11.56
CA TYR A 114 10.74 20.03 11.18
C TYR A 114 10.71 21.16 12.22
N ARG A 115 9.54 21.47 12.80
CA ARG A 115 9.42 22.46 13.88
C ARG A 115 10.16 22.03 15.14
N ASP A 116 10.09 20.75 15.49
CA ASP A 116 10.79 20.20 16.64
C ASP A 116 12.31 20.28 16.43
N LEU A 117 12.78 19.96 15.23
CA LEU A 117 14.17 20.12 14.84
C LEU A 117 14.63 21.58 14.89
N GLU A 118 13.87 22.52 14.32
CA GLU A 118 14.17 23.95 14.37
C GLU A 118 14.25 24.44 15.82
N THR A 119 13.31 24.04 16.67
CA THR A 119 13.27 24.41 18.09
C THR A 119 14.50 23.89 18.82
N ALA A 120 14.89 22.64 18.56
CA ALA A 120 16.10 22.05 19.14
C ALA A 120 17.37 22.81 18.73
N ILE A 121 17.49 23.18 17.45
CA ILE A 121 18.63 23.95 16.94
C ILE A 121 18.68 25.35 17.58
N VAL A 122 17.55 26.06 17.65
CA VAL A 122 17.48 27.40 18.25
C VAL A 122 17.83 27.35 19.74
N ASN A 123 17.35 26.34 20.46
CA ASN A 123 17.67 26.15 21.87
C ASN A 123 19.16 25.86 22.06
N ALA A 124 19.74 24.96 21.27
CA ALA A 124 21.15 24.64 21.32
C ALA A 124 22.04 25.87 21.03
N LEU A 125 21.68 26.67 20.02
CA LEU A 125 22.38 27.93 19.69
C LEU A 125 22.26 28.96 20.82
N THR A 126 21.10 29.04 21.46
CA THR A 126 20.86 29.97 22.57
C THR A 126 21.66 29.58 23.81
N GLU A 127 21.72 28.28 24.14
CA GLU A 127 22.57 27.78 25.22
C GLU A 127 24.05 27.98 24.94
N PHE A 128 24.49 27.72 23.71
CA PHE A 128 25.87 27.96 23.30
C PHE A 128 26.24 29.44 23.46
N LYS A 129 25.37 30.36 23.02
CA LYS A 129 25.57 31.81 23.20
C LYS A 129 25.61 32.25 24.66
N LYS A 130 24.93 31.55 25.59
CA LYS A 130 24.98 31.86 27.03
C LYS A 130 26.31 31.43 27.69
N LYS A 131 27.08 30.56 27.03
CA LYS A 131 28.38 30.06 27.51
C LYS A 131 29.57 30.88 26.99
N ILE A 132 29.32 31.87 26.12
CA ILE A 132 30.29 32.85 25.63
C ILE A 132 30.02 34.16 26.36
#